data_AF-A0A1R4KCC8-F1
#
_entry.id   AF-A0A1R4KCC8-F1
#
_cell.length_a   1.000
_cell.length_b   1.000
_cell.length_c   1.000
_cell.angle_alpha   90.00
_cell.angle_beta   90.00
_cell.angle_gamma   90.00
#
_symmetry.space_group_name_H-M   'P 1'
#
loop_
_entity.id
_entity.type
_entity.pdbx_description
1 polymer ?
#
loop_
_entity_poly.entity_id
_entity_poly.type
_entity_poly.pdbx_seq_one_letter_code
_entity_poly.pdbx_strand_id
1 'polypeptide(L)'
;MSTPAIPRPRFHFTPARNWMNDPNGLVHADGLWHLFFQYNPEGSDWGNMSWGHATSPDLHRWTEHPVALRHGGGEQIFSGSVVADRGDGDATPLAPADGERRLTAYYTSAYDDGRQAQSRAVSTDGGASWTRDPANPVLDRDSTAFRDPKVIRFREADGSWTWVMLTVEADDRQVLFHRSRDLRSWEESGRFGPLGPEGVVWECPDLVLLPVEGAEPGEPGGGASGAPAERRWTLLLSTNPVGEEQDPEGSAMHYLVGDFNGRRFTSDATELQRLDAGRDFYAGVTFDSAPHGAAVMIGWMSNWRYAGDVPTAPWRGAMSLPRVLSLRDRGRRLALVQRPAAFVEAALSPRPLCSVATAGGHRVPLSGHSLLRVDADTAATGDIELRLPAEPAAPAVATIAVDVAAGTLTLRRSGPTVSAIHPDFAWTSTLSLPRTDRVRLLVSLDGPLLEVFVEDGEAVASAFIPLGPGPHTAVLTTARGGAVSVAHGDGPSSATAAPTEGAATDPAGAPTLP
;
A
#
# COMPACT_ATOMS: atom_id res chain seq x y z
N MET A 1 33.10 8.33 -8.33
CA MET A 1 32.11 9.43 -8.43
C MET A 1 31.17 9.26 -7.25
N SER A 2 30.93 10.28 -6.43
CA SER A 2 30.00 10.13 -5.29
C SER A 2 28.59 9.92 -5.84
N THR A 3 27.90 8.88 -5.39
CA THR A 3 26.47 8.68 -5.68
C THR A 3 25.72 9.94 -5.25
N PRO A 4 24.93 10.59 -6.14
CA PRO A 4 24.16 11.77 -5.76
C PRO A 4 23.21 11.40 -4.61
N ALA A 5 23.12 12.27 -3.62
CA ALA A 5 22.23 12.06 -2.47
C ALA A 5 20.78 11.96 -2.95
N ILE A 6 20.09 10.85 -2.63
CA ILE A 6 18.68 10.69 -2.97
C ILE A 6 17.84 11.62 -2.06
N PRO A 7 17.02 12.53 -2.63
CA PRO A 7 16.17 13.41 -1.84
C PRO A 7 15.13 12.60 -1.07
N ARG A 8 14.86 12.97 0.19
CA ARG A 8 13.79 12.33 0.98
C ARG A 8 12.41 12.77 0.44
N PRO A 9 11.45 11.84 0.25
CA PRO A 9 10.06 12.17 -0.05
C PRO A 9 9.45 13.17 0.94
N ARG A 10 8.54 14.03 0.46
CA ARG A 10 7.88 15.10 1.22
C ARG A 10 6.41 14.83 1.50
N PHE A 11 5.78 13.90 0.81
CA PHE A 11 4.37 13.56 0.99
C PHE A 11 4.07 12.07 0.86
N HIS A 12 5.10 11.24 0.73
CA HIS A 12 5.09 9.82 1.08
C HIS A 12 5.72 9.61 2.44
N PHE A 13 5.26 8.60 3.18
CA PHE A 13 5.86 8.27 4.47
C PHE A 13 7.19 7.54 4.30
N THR A 14 8.20 7.97 5.05
CA THR A 14 9.48 7.28 5.26
C THR A 14 9.80 7.35 6.75
N PRO A 15 10.42 6.34 7.37
CA PRO A 15 10.87 6.47 8.75
C PRO A 15 11.97 7.54 8.85
N ALA A 16 12.14 8.13 10.02
CA ALA A 16 13.14 9.16 10.28
C ALA A 16 14.57 8.64 9.99
N ARG A 17 14.78 7.34 10.20
CA ARG A 17 16.02 6.60 9.91
C ARG A 17 15.72 5.11 9.76
N ASN A 18 16.72 4.34 9.34
CA ASN A 18 16.74 2.89 9.29
C ASN A 18 15.80 2.26 8.23
N TRP A 19 15.69 0.93 8.27
CA TRP A 19 14.90 0.11 7.36
C TRP A 19 13.41 0.11 7.71
N MET A 20 12.57 0.24 6.68
CA MET A 20 11.14 -0.04 6.71
C MET A 20 10.70 -0.90 5.52
N ASN A 21 9.81 -1.86 5.76
CA ASN A 21 9.06 -2.56 4.70
C ASN A 21 7.53 -2.41 4.85
N ASP A 22 6.83 -3.50 5.10
CA ASP A 22 5.38 -3.60 4.96
C ASP A 22 4.62 -2.62 5.85
N PRO A 23 3.54 -1.99 5.36
CA PRO A 23 2.58 -1.32 6.23
C PRO A 23 1.84 -2.35 7.09
N ASN A 24 1.68 -2.04 8.36
CA ASN A 24 1.01 -2.88 9.34
C ASN A 24 -0.02 -2.08 10.12
N GLY A 25 -0.95 -2.80 10.73
CA GLY A 25 -1.84 -2.21 11.73
C GLY A 25 -2.64 -1.01 11.25
N LEU A 26 -2.90 -0.88 9.95
CA LEU A 26 -3.58 0.28 9.39
C LEU A 26 -4.98 0.38 9.99
N VAL A 27 -5.23 1.41 10.81
CA VAL A 27 -6.51 1.63 11.46
C VAL A 27 -6.80 3.12 11.58
N HIS A 28 -8.04 3.52 11.36
CA HIS A 28 -8.50 4.87 11.69
C HIS A 28 -9.24 4.86 13.04
N ALA A 29 -8.64 5.50 14.04
CA ALA A 29 -9.15 5.56 15.41
C ALA A 29 -8.93 6.96 15.98
N ASP A 30 -9.89 7.44 16.79
CA ASP A 30 -9.81 8.73 17.49
C ASP A 30 -9.46 9.93 16.60
N GLY A 31 -9.95 9.89 15.34
CA GLY A 31 -9.74 10.95 14.34
C GLY A 31 -8.36 10.93 13.66
N LEU A 32 -7.56 9.89 13.89
CA LEU A 32 -6.24 9.71 13.33
C LEU A 32 -6.17 8.44 12.47
N TRP A 33 -5.40 8.54 11.39
CA TRP A 33 -4.93 7.41 10.60
C TRP A 33 -3.65 6.88 11.24
N HIS A 34 -3.65 5.64 11.72
CA HIS A 34 -2.48 4.97 12.26
C HIS A 34 -1.80 4.13 11.18
N LEU A 35 -0.51 4.36 10.99
CA LEU A 35 0.38 3.58 10.13
C LEU A 35 1.42 2.93 11.05
N PHE A 36 1.28 1.63 11.29
CA PHE A 36 2.39 0.83 11.79
C PHE A 36 3.16 0.28 10.60
N PHE A 37 4.39 -0.17 10.81
CA PHE A 37 5.21 -0.67 9.72
C PHE A 37 6.33 -1.57 10.23
N GLN A 38 6.69 -2.58 9.45
CA GLN A 38 7.87 -3.39 9.70
C GLN A 38 9.10 -2.48 9.73
N TYR A 39 9.85 -2.53 10.82
CA TYR A 39 10.90 -1.57 11.13
C TYR A 39 12.11 -2.25 11.78
N ASN A 40 13.32 -1.90 11.33
CA ASN A 40 14.54 -2.22 12.08
C ASN A 40 14.95 -1.00 12.92
N PRO A 41 14.78 -1.02 14.26
CA PRO A 41 15.17 0.12 15.10
C PRO A 41 16.69 0.29 15.24
N GLU A 42 17.49 -0.65 14.74
CA GLU A 42 18.92 -0.77 15.00
C GLU A 42 19.79 -0.68 13.74
N GLY A 43 19.21 -0.65 12.54
CA GLY A 43 19.99 -0.62 11.30
C GLY A 43 19.22 -0.31 10.03
N SER A 44 19.94 0.00 8.96
CA SER A 44 19.39 0.34 7.64
C SER A 44 19.03 -0.87 6.77
N ASP A 45 19.24 -2.09 7.27
CA ASP A 45 18.95 -3.34 6.57
C ASP A 45 17.82 -4.10 7.27
N TRP A 46 17.29 -5.12 6.61
CA TRP A 46 16.30 -5.99 7.21
C TRP A 46 16.92 -6.81 8.36
N GLY A 47 16.28 -6.77 9.52
CA GLY A 47 16.62 -7.50 10.75
C GLY A 47 16.00 -6.81 11.96
N ASN A 48 16.01 -7.46 13.14
CA ASN A 48 15.46 -6.88 14.38
C ASN A 48 14.00 -6.39 14.22
N MET A 49 13.21 -7.13 13.43
CA MET A 49 11.90 -6.68 12.97
C MET A 49 10.97 -6.34 14.13
N SER A 50 10.56 -5.09 14.14
CA SER A 50 9.68 -4.45 15.10
C SER A 50 8.57 -3.73 14.34
N TRP A 51 7.50 -3.31 15.02
CA TRP A 51 6.56 -2.34 14.45
C TRP A 51 6.94 -0.92 14.84
N GLY A 52 7.35 -0.12 13.85
CA GLY A 52 7.34 1.33 13.96
C GLY A 52 5.89 1.86 13.95
N HIS A 53 5.72 3.14 14.27
CA HIS A 53 4.39 3.76 14.35
C HIS A 53 4.43 5.22 13.91
N ALA A 54 3.45 5.61 13.11
CA ALA A 54 3.16 6.99 12.78
C ALA A 54 1.65 7.23 12.75
N THR A 55 1.24 8.48 12.97
CA THR A 55 -0.16 8.91 12.82
C THR A 55 -0.28 10.10 11.89
N SER A 56 -1.41 10.21 11.20
CA SER A 56 -1.75 11.38 10.39
C SER A 56 -3.21 11.78 10.57
N PRO A 57 -3.54 13.08 10.58
CA PRO A 57 -4.93 13.52 10.52
C PRO A 57 -5.51 13.45 9.08
N ASP A 58 -4.67 13.29 8.07
CA ASP A 58 -5.06 13.54 6.67
C ASP A 58 -4.27 12.76 5.61
N LEU A 59 -3.65 11.65 6.04
CA LEU A 59 -2.91 10.69 5.22
C LEU A 59 -1.63 11.21 4.53
N HIS A 60 -1.19 12.45 4.77
CA HIS A 60 0.09 12.95 4.22
C HIS A 60 0.95 13.69 5.23
N ARG A 61 0.38 14.31 6.26
CA ARG A 61 1.14 14.88 7.37
C ARG A 61 1.29 13.82 8.45
N TRP A 62 2.40 13.10 8.42
CA TRP A 62 2.70 12.02 9.35
C TRP A 62 3.57 12.51 10.52
N THR A 63 3.22 12.08 11.72
CA THR A 63 4.04 12.21 12.93
C THR A 63 4.50 10.82 13.34
N GLU A 64 5.82 10.59 13.34
CA GLU A 64 6.42 9.33 13.77
C GLU A 64 6.54 9.29 15.30
N HIS A 65 6.23 8.13 15.86
CA HIS A 65 6.18 7.85 17.29
C HIS A 65 7.27 6.85 17.69
N PRO A 66 7.50 6.62 19.00
CA PRO A 66 8.33 5.52 19.45
C PRO A 66 7.88 4.16 18.87
N VAL A 67 8.81 3.20 18.81
CA VAL A 67 8.53 1.82 18.37
C VAL A 67 7.38 1.24 19.19
N ALA A 68 6.33 0.77 18.51
CA ALA A 68 5.11 0.27 19.13
C ALA A 68 5.25 -1.16 19.67
N LEU A 69 5.81 -2.06 18.86
CA LEU A 69 6.10 -3.44 19.24
C LEU A 69 7.55 -3.76 18.88
N ARG A 70 8.44 -3.72 19.88
CA ARG A 70 9.87 -3.97 19.69
C ARG A 70 10.15 -5.48 19.65
N HIS A 71 11.05 -5.93 18.78
CA HIS A 71 11.62 -7.28 18.81
C HIS A 71 12.31 -7.61 20.14
N GLY A 72 12.53 -8.89 20.44
CA GLY A 72 13.33 -9.30 21.60
C GLY A 72 13.04 -10.72 22.08
N GLY A 73 13.92 -11.26 22.93
CA GLY A 73 13.72 -12.58 23.52
C GLY A 73 13.69 -13.74 22.52
N GLY A 74 14.39 -13.61 21.40
CA GLY A 74 14.39 -14.59 20.30
C GLY A 74 13.14 -14.54 19.42
N GLU A 75 12.41 -13.41 19.44
CA GLU A 75 11.22 -13.16 18.64
C GLU A 75 11.38 -11.87 17.83
N GLN A 76 11.13 -11.98 16.52
CA GLN A 76 10.90 -10.88 15.61
C GLN A 76 9.39 -10.66 15.42
N ILE A 77 8.99 -9.39 15.30
CA ILE A 77 7.60 -8.96 15.11
C ILE A 77 7.41 -8.71 13.62
N PHE A 78 6.77 -9.68 12.95
CA PHE A 78 6.43 -9.65 11.54
C PHE A 78 5.06 -9.01 11.30
N SER A 79 4.68 -8.90 10.02
CA SER A 79 3.52 -8.15 9.57
C SER A 79 2.21 -8.60 10.19
N GLY A 80 1.20 -7.73 10.11
CA GLY A 80 -0.12 -7.97 10.67
C GLY A 80 -1.03 -6.74 10.68
N SER A 81 -2.11 -6.80 11.46
CA SER A 81 -3.21 -5.83 11.43
C SER A 81 -3.66 -5.40 12.82
N VAL A 82 -4.41 -4.29 12.87
CA VAL A 82 -5.01 -3.74 14.08
C VAL A 82 -6.49 -3.53 13.80
N VAL A 83 -7.33 -3.90 14.76
CA VAL A 83 -8.76 -3.62 14.75
C VAL A 83 -9.12 -2.69 15.89
N ALA A 84 -9.99 -1.71 15.61
CA ALA A 84 -10.57 -0.86 16.63
C ALA A 84 -11.87 -1.47 17.15
N ASP A 85 -11.99 -1.56 18.47
CA ASP A 85 -13.27 -1.90 19.10
C ASP A 85 -14.18 -0.67 19.05
N ARG A 86 -15.27 -0.76 18.27
CA ARG A 86 -16.20 0.36 18.08
C ARG A 86 -17.31 0.28 19.12
N GLY A 87 -17.42 1.30 19.97
CA GLY A 87 -18.54 1.49 20.89
C GLY A 87 -19.83 2.00 20.22
N ASP A 88 -19.92 1.98 18.89
CA ASP A 88 -20.88 2.75 18.11
C ASP A 88 -22.23 2.02 17.88
N GLY A 89 -22.75 1.32 18.90
CA GLY A 89 -24.16 0.95 18.99
C GLY A 89 -24.68 -0.26 18.18
N ASP A 90 -23.91 -0.79 17.22
CA ASP A 90 -24.14 -2.13 16.65
C ASP A 90 -23.26 -3.13 17.41
N ALA A 91 -23.79 -3.66 18.50
CA ALA A 91 -23.08 -4.45 19.51
C ALA A 91 -22.10 -5.50 18.92
N THR A 92 -20.81 -5.18 18.92
CA THR A 92 -19.78 -6.20 19.14
C THR A 92 -19.71 -6.47 20.64
N PRO A 93 -19.72 -7.74 21.11
CA PRO A 93 -19.69 -8.09 22.55
C PRO A 93 -18.41 -7.70 23.31
N LEU A 94 -17.51 -6.93 22.69
CA LEU A 94 -16.14 -6.77 23.14
C LEU A 94 -15.79 -5.39 23.67
N ALA A 95 -16.63 -4.37 23.45
CA ALA A 95 -16.48 -3.11 24.15
C ALA A 95 -16.39 -3.45 25.64
N PRO A 96 -15.24 -3.23 26.28
CA PRO A 96 -15.10 -3.63 27.67
C PRO A 96 -16.16 -2.88 28.46
N ALA A 97 -16.68 -3.52 29.51
CA ALA A 97 -17.82 -2.97 30.27
C ALA A 97 -17.53 -1.57 30.87
N ASP A 98 -16.26 -1.15 30.87
CA ASP A 98 -15.75 0.17 31.27
C ASP A 98 -15.93 1.26 30.19
N GLY A 99 -16.24 0.90 28.94
CA GLY A 99 -16.42 1.84 27.82
C GLY A 99 -15.12 2.35 27.19
N GLU A 100 -13.96 1.80 27.55
CA GLU A 100 -12.67 2.22 26.97
C GLU A 100 -12.50 1.71 25.53
N ARG A 101 -12.18 2.61 24.60
CA ARG A 101 -11.80 2.25 23.23
C ARG A 101 -10.47 1.50 23.27
N ARG A 102 -10.41 0.33 22.63
CA ARG A 102 -9.20 -0.50 22.57
C ARG A 102 -8.80 -0.76 21.14
N LEU A 103 -7.50 -0.77 20.90
CA LEU A 103 -6.91 -1.28 19.68
C LEU A 103 -6.34 -2.66 19.97
N THR A 104 -6.69 -3.64 19.13
CA THR A 104 -6.13 -4.99 19.23
C THR A 104 -5.29 -5.27 18.00
N ALA A 105 -3.99 -5.52 18.20
CA ALA A 105 -3.06 -5.92 17.17
C ALA A 105 -3.01 -7.44 17.09
N TYR A 106 -2.95 -7.94 15.86
CA TYR A 106 -2.49 -9.28 15.54
C TYR A 106 -1.28 -9.17 14.64
N TYR A 107 -0.25 -9.93 14.95
CA TYR A 107 1.02 -9.90 14.24
C TYR A 107 1.62 -11.29 14.22
N THR A 108 2.54 -11.53 13.29
CA THR A 108 3.29 -12.78 13.26
C THR A 108 4.48 -12.69 14.22
N SER A 109 4.57 -13.61 15.17
CA SER A 109 5.81 -13.87 15.91
C SER A 109 6.67 -14.81 15.06
N ALA A 110 7.82 -14.33 14.63
CA ALA A 110 8.84 -15.13 13.96
C ALA A 110 9.96 -15.45 14.96
N TYR A 111 10.08 -16.72 15.33
CA TYR A 111 11.01 -17.18 16.36
C TYR A 111 12.37 -17.60 15.77
N ASP A 112 13.41 -17.63 16.60
CA ASP A 112 14.77 -18.03 16.20
C ASP A 112 14.87 -19.47 15.64
N ASP A 113 13.91 -20.34 16.00
CA ASP A 113 13.81 -21.71 15.46
C ASP A 113 13.17 -21.76 14.05
N GLY A 114 12.80 -20.59 13.50
CA GLY A 114 12.17 -20.45 12.18
C GLY A 114 10.65 -20.52 12.20
N ARG A 115 10.03 -20.88 13.33
CA ARG A 115 8.58 -20.98 13.45
C ARG A 115 7.92 -19.60 13.32
N GLN A 116 6.80 -19.55 12.62
CA GLN A 116 5.95 -18.37 12.45
C GLN A 116 4.56 -18.69 13.01
N ALA A 117 4.09 -17.89 13.97
CA ALA A 117 2.79 -18.08 14.63
C ALA A 117 2.12 -16.73 14.91
N GLN A 118 0.80 -16.71 15.08
CA GLN A 118 0.04 -15.46 15.23
C GLN A 118 -0.07 -15.10 16.71
N SER A 119 0.35 -13.89 17.03
CA SER A 119 0.33 -13.30 18.36
C SER A 119 -0.59 -12.09 18.41
N ARG A 120 -0.92 -11.69 19.64
CA ARG A 120 -1.88 -10.64 19.95
C ARG A 120 -1.28 -9.62 20.91
N ALA A 121 -1.60 -8.35 20.73
CA ALA A 121 -1.34 -7.29 21.71
C ALA A 121 -2.52 -6.32 21.78
N VAL A 122 -2.65 -5.60 22.89
CA VAL A 122 -3.71 -4.62 23.13
C VAL A 122 -3.11 -3.28 23.54
N SER A 123 -3.65 -2.21 22.98
CA SER A 123 -3.43 -0.84 23.44
C SER A 123 -4.73 -0.27 23.99
N THR A 124 -4.60 0.44 25.12
CA THR A 124 -5.68 1.19 25.80
C THR A 124 -5.41 2.69 25.84
N ASP A 125 -4.35 3.15 25.15
CA ASP A 125 -3.88 4.54 25.13
C ASP A 125 -3.77 5.09 23.71
N GLY A 126 -4.68 4.65 22.82
CA GLY A 126 -4.75 5.13 21.44
C GLY A 126 -3.60 4.64 20.56
N GLY A 127 -2.99 3.49 20.87
CA GLY A 127 -1.91 2.88 20.10
C GLY A 127 -0.50 3.33 20.49
N ALA A 128 -0.35 4.14 21.53
CA ALA A 128 0.95 4.65 21.98
C ALA A 128 1.79 3.58 22.69
N SER A 129 1.17 2.68 23.45
CA SER A 129 1.82 1.52 24.07
C SER A 129 0.99 0.25 23.94
N TRP A 130 1.67 -0.90 24.00
CA TRP A 130 1.07 -2.20 23.71
C TRP A 130 1.41 -3.23 24.78
N THR A 131 0.39 -3.91 25.30
CA THR A 131 0.53 -5.07 26.19
C THR A 131 0.33 -6.34 25.37
N ARG A 132 1.38 -7.17 25.28
CA ARG A 132 1.30 -8.49 24.62
C ARG A 132 0.44 -9.44 25.44
N ASP A 133 -0.31 -10.30 24.75
CA ASP A 133 -1.10 -11.33 25.41
C ASP A 133 -0.18 -12.40 26.04
N PRO A 134 -0.30 -12.71 27.35
CA PRO A 134 0.50 -13.75 27.99
C PRO A 134 0.29 -15.15 27.40
N ALA A 135 -0.82 -15.36 26.69
CA ALA A 135 -1.13 -16.63 26.02
C ALA A 135 -0.53 -16.72 24.60
N ASN A 136 0.31 -15.76 24.17
CA ASN A 136 0.93 -15.81 22.85
C ASN A 136 1.85 -17.03 22.66
N PRO A 137 1.90 -17.61 21.44
CA PRO A 137 1.07 -17.27 20.28
C PRO A 137 -0.39 -17.76 20.45
N VAL A 138 -1.36 -16.96 19.97
CA VAL A 138 -2.79 -17.28 20.05
C VAL A 138 -3.26 -18.22 18.93
N LEU A 139 -2.47 -18.39 17.87
CA LEU A 139 -2.73 -19.32 16.79
C LEU A 139 -1.40 -19.82 16.22
N ASP A 140 -1.11 -21.11 16.39
CA ASP A 140 0.11 -21.76 15.94
C ASP A 140 -0.23 -23.01 15.11
N ARG A 141 0.51 -23.22 14.03
CA ARG A 141 0.37 -24.35 13.11
C ARG A 141 1.65 -25.16 12.99
N ASP A 142 2.66 -24.85 13.79
CA ASP A 142 4.00 -25.45 13.74
C ASP A 142 4.63 -25.34 12.35
N SER A 143 4.46 -24.17 11.72
CA SER A 143 4.88 -23.85 10.36
C SER A 143 5.95 -22.77 10.36
N THR A 144 6.87 -22.81 9.41
CA THR A 144 7.88 -21.78 9.17
C THR A 144 7.41 -20.71 8.18
N ALA A 145 6.20 -20.85 7.64
CA ALA A 145 5.66 -20.00 6.59
C ALA A 145 4.24 -19.49 6.87
N PHE A 146 3.80 -19.56 8.14
CA PHE A 146 2.46 -19.17 8.56
C PHE A 146 2.43 -17.74 9.12
N ARG A 147 1.96 -16.77 8.32
CA ARG A 147 2.14 -15.34 8.64
C ARG A 147 1.03 -14.39 8.16
N ASP A 148 1.27 -13.11 8.43
CA ASP A 148 0.58 -11.90 7.98
C ASP A 148 -0.92 -11.85 8.32
N PRO A 149 -1.29 -11.84 9.62
CA PRO A 149 -2.67 -11.88 10.04
C PRO A 149 -3.40 -10.56 9.73
N LYS A 150 -4.38 -10.61 8.84
CA LYS A 150 -5.35 -9.52 8.58
C LYS A 150 -6.69 -9.85 9.20
N VAL A 151 -7.14 -9.04 10.15
CA VAL A 151 -8.47 -9.21 10.76
C VAL A 151 -9.49 -8.26 10.14
N ILE A 152 -10.64 -8.80 9.76
CA ILE A 152 -11.80 -8.05 9.23
C ILE A 152 -13.07 -8.41 9.99
N ARG A 153 -14.10 -7.56 9.86
CA ARG A 153 -15.46 -7.86 10.32
C ARG A 153 -16.29 -8.40 9.16
N PHE A 154 -17.02 -9.46 9.42
CA PHE A 154 -17.96 -10.06 8.50
C PHE A 154 -19.38 -10.00 9.08
N ARG A 155 -20.34 -9.54 8.27
CA ARG A 155 -21.76 -9.51 8.66
C ARG A 155 -22.41 -10.80 8.19
N GLU A 156 -22.87 -11.59 9.13
CA GLU A 156 -23.58 -12.85 8.88
C GLU A 156 -24.97 -12.60 8.27
N ALA A 157 -25.55 -13.65 7.68
CA ALA A 157 -26.89 -13.59 7.08
C ALA A 157 -27.99 -13.27 8.10
N ASP A 158 -27.78 -13.61 9.38
CA ASP A 158 -28.69 -13.27 10.48
C ASP A 158 -28.51 -11.83 11.00
N GLY A 159 -27.60 -11.07 10.39
CA GLY A 159 -27.28 -9.69 10.74
C GLY A 159 -26.23 -9.53 11.83
N SER A 160 -25.79 -10.61 12.48
CA SER A 160 -24.75 -10.57 13.51
C SER A 160 -23.35 -10.34 12.91
N TRP A 161 -22.42 -9.88 13.75
CA TRP A 161 -21.03 -9.68 13.35
C TRP A 161 -20.14 -10.83 13.85
N THR A 162 -19.23 -11.27 12.98
CA THR A 162 -18.14 -12.21 13.31
C THR A 162 -16.81 -11.63 12.83
N TRP A 163 -15.73 -11.88 13.56
CA TRP A 163 -14.38 -11.55 13.12
C TRP A 163 -13.81 -12.66 12.25
N VAL A 164 -13.10 -12.29 11.20
CA VAL A 164 -12.36 -13.21 10.34
C VAL A 164 -10.91 -12.76 10.29
N MET A 165 -9.99 -13.64 10.69
CA MET A 165 -8.56 -13.47 10.51
C MET A 165 -8.14 -14.23 9.24
N LEU A 166 -7.57 -13.51 8.30
CA LEU A 166 -6.84 -14.05 7.18
C LEU A 166 -5.39 -14.24 7.61
N THR A 167 -4.78 -15.34 7.18
CA THR A 167 -3.34 -15.63 7.31
C THR A 167 -2.89 -16.34 6.04
N VAL A 168 -1.59 -16.38 5.77
CA VAL A 168 -1.03 -17.17 4.67
C VAL A 168 -0.25 -18.36 5.18
N GLU A 169 -0.38 -19.50 4.52
CA GLU A 169 0.69 -20.50 4.42
C GLU A 169 1.44 -20.15 3.13
N ALA A 170 2.52 -19.40 3.30
CA ALA A 170 3.09 -18.61 2.22
C ALA A 170 3.68 -19.48 1.10
N ASP A 171 4.42 -20.53 1.47
CA ASP A 171 5.07 -21.45 0.53
C ASP A 171 4.04 -22.29 -0.24
N ASP A 172 2.94 -22.66 0.43
CA ASP A 172 1.83 -23.42 -0.13
C ASP A 172 0.89 -22.56 -1.00
N ARG A 173 1.09 -21.23 -1.02
CA ARG A 173 0.22 -20.26 -1.71
C ARG A 173 -1.24 -20.41 -1.27
N GLN A 174 -1.48 -20.47 0.04
CA GLN A 174 -2.84 -20.57 0.60
C GLN A 174 -3.14 -19.40 1.53
N VAL A 175 -4.32 -18.80 1.35
CA VAL A 175 -4.93 -17.93 2.37
C VAL A 175 -5.84 -18.78 3.24
N LEU A 176 -5.62 -18.77 4.55
CA LEU A 176 -6.44 -19.43 5.55
C LEU A 176 -7.39 -18.43 6.21
N PHE A 177 -8.64 -18.84 6.45
CA PHE A 177 -9.68 -18.04 7.11
C PHE A 177 -9.99 -18.62 8.49
N HIS A 178 -9.76 -17.86 9.54
CA HIS A 178 -10.09 -18.22 10.91
C HIS A 178 -11.19 -17.32 11.45
N ARG A 179 -12.17 -17.87 12.15
CA ARG A 179 -13.31 -17.11 12.70
C ARG A 179 -13.19 -16.94 14.20
N SER A 180 -13.64 -15.80 14.70
CA SER A 180 -13.71 -15.51 16.12
C SER A 180 -14.94 -14.67 16.48
N ARG A 181 -15.52 -14.94 17.65
CA ARG A 181 -16.56 -14.10 18.25
C ARG A 181 -16.02 -13.14 19.30
N ASP A 182 -14.81 -13.39 19.80
CA ASP A 182 -14.25 -12.76 21.00
C ASP A 182 -12.85 -12.15 20.79
N LEU A 183 -12.30 -12.21 19.56
CA LEU A 183 -10.94 -11.76 19.25
C LEU A 183 -9.87 -12.49 20.11
N ARG A 184 -10.17 -13.69 20.60
CA ARG A 184 -9.24 -14.49 21.42
C ARG A 184 -9.17 -15.93 20.94
N SER A 185 -10.33 -16.52 20.74
CA SER A 185 -10.50 -17.89 20.30
C SER A 185 -10.72 -17.90 18.78
N TRP A 186 -9.89 -18.62 18.04
CA TRP A 186 -9.92 -18.70 16.59
C TRP A 186 -10.16 -20.13 16.11
N GLU A 187 -11.09 -20.29 15.17
CA GLU A 187 -11.40 -21.58 14.52
C GLU A 187 -11.12 -21.48 13.01
N GLU A 188 -10.26 -22.35 12.47
CA GLU A 188 -10.07 -22.44 11.01
C GLU A 188 -11.40 -22.82 10.35
N SER A 189 -11.83 -22.01 9.40
CA SER A 189 -13.16 -22.09 8.79
C SER A 189 -13.12 -22.37 7.29
N GLY A 190 -11.98 -22.15 6.64
CA GLY A 190 -11.77 -22.41 5.22
C GLY A 190 -10.42 -21.92 4.72
N ARG A 191 -10.18 -22.14 3.43
CA ARG A 191 -8.96 -21.74 2.72
C ARG A 191 -9.23 -21.38 1.26
N PHE A 192 -8.34 -20.60 0.67
CA PHE A 192 -8.31 -20.25 -0.75
C PHE A 192 -6.91 -20.42 -1.33
N GLY A 193 -6.81 -20.82 -2.60
CA GLY A 193 -5.55 -21.13 -3.28
C GLY A 193 -5.27 -22.64 -3.38
N PRO A 194 -4.18 -23.05 -4.05
CA PRO A 194 -3.19 -22.18 -4.69
C PRO A 194 -3.61 -21.65 -6.06
N LEU A 195 -3.06 -20.51 -6.46
CA LEU A 195 -3.04 -19.98 -7.83
C LEU A 195 -1.66 -19.41 -8.15
N GLY A 196 -1.34 -19.28 -9.44
CA GLY A 196 -0.05 -18.76 -9.88
C GLY A 196 1.10 -19.79 -9.82
N PRO A 197 2.33 -19.36 -10.14
CA PRO A 197 3.48 -20.25 -10.29
C PRO A 197 3.98 -20.81 -8.95
N GLU A 198 4.65 -21.96 -9.01
CA GLU A 198 5.47 -22.49 -7.91
C GLU A 198 6.73 -21.65 -7.70
N GLY A 199 7.41 -21.82 -6.55
CA GLY A 199 8.59 -21.02 -6.21
C GLY A 199 8.28 -19.55 -5.89
N VAL A 200 7.01 -19.23 -5.66
CA VAL A 200 6.53 -17.90 -5.27
C VAL A 200 5.74 -18.04 -3.98
N VAL A 201 6.09 -17.22 -2.98
CA VAL A 201 5.34 -17.14 -1.73
C VAL A 201 4.19 -16.15 -1.83
N TRP A 202 3.10 -16.42 -1.12
CA TRP A 202 2.01 -15.45 -0.89
C TRP A 202 2.18 -14.76 0.45
N GLU A 203 2.03 -13.44 0.47
CA GLU A 203 2.20 -12.60 1.68
C GLU A 203 1.12 -11.53 1.75
N CYS A 204 0.95 -10.96 2.94
CA CYS A 204 0.07 -9.82 3.22
C CYS A 204 -1.33 -9.94 2.60
N PRO A 205 -2.12 -10.96 2.98
CA PRO A 205 -3.49 -11.10 2.49
C PRO A 205 -4.38 -9.99 3.05
N ASP A 206 -5.29 -9.48 2.22
CA ASP A 206 -6.36 -8.58 2.68
C ASP A 206 -7.67 -8.89 1.96
N LEU A 207 -8.80 -8.78 2.65
CA LEU A 207 -10.11 -9.03 2.06
C LEU A 207 -11.03 -7.86 2.33
N VAL A 208 -11.40 -7.17 1.26
CA VAL A 208 -12.13 -5.90 1.34
C VAL A 208 -13.39 -5.95 0.48
N LEU A 209 -14.48 -5.39 1.01
CA LEU A 209 -15.75 -5.27 0.30
C LEU A 209 -15.81 -3.93 -0.45
N LEU A 210 -15.62 -3.96 -1.77
CA LEU A 210 -15.48 -2.76 -2.59
C LEU A 210 -16.79 -2.38 -3.29
N PRO A 211 -17.12 -1.08 -3.39
CA PRO A 211 -18.25 -0.62 -4.20
C PRO A 211 -17.94 -0.73 -5.70
N VAL A 212 -18.94 -1.12 -6.48
CA VAL A 212 -18.94 -1.03 -7.94
C VAL A 212 -19.45 0.35 -8.35
N GLU A 213 -18.63 1.11 -9.05
CA GLU A 213 -18.95 2.45 -9.53
C GLU A 213 -20.11 2.44 -10.52
N GLY A 214 -21.03 3.39 -10.37
CA GLY A 214 -22.17 3.55 -11.29
C GLY A 214 -23.24 2.46 -11.16
N ALA A 215 -23.11 1.52 -10.22
CA ALA A 215 -24.17 0.58 -9.93
C ALA A 215 -25.37 1.30 -9.29
N GLU A 216 -26.54 1.17 -9.91
CA GLU A 216 -27.80 1.69 -9.36
C GLU A 216 -28.16 0.96 -8.04
N PRO A 217 -28.74 1.67 -7.05
CA PRO A 217 -29.38 1.03 -5.91
C PRO A 217 -30.39 -0.02 -6.38
N GLY A 218 -30.28 -1.26 -5.91
CA GLY A 218 -31.27 -2.30 -6.21
C GLY A 218 -32.70 -1.90 -5.82
N GLU A 219 -33.72 -2.45 -6.50
CA GLU A 219 -35.11 -2.17 -6.16
C GLU A 219 -35.43 -2.48 -4.68
N PRO A 220 -36.17 -1.61 -3.98
CA PRO A 220 -36.50 -1.79 -2.57
C PRO A 220 -37.52 -2.92 -2.39
N GLY A 221 -37.01 -4.14 -2.23
CA GLY A 221 -37.77 -5.27 -1.71
C GLY A 221 -38.05 -5.11 -0.22
N GLY A 222 -39.08 -4.32 0.12
CA GLY A 222 -39.75 -4.36 1.43
C GLY A 222 -39.10 -3.56 2.55
N GLY A 223 -39.27 -2.24 2.54
CA GLY A 223 -39.35 -1.47 3.80
C GLY A 223 -38.07 -0.83 4.34
N ALA A 224 -37.16 -0.34 3.49
CA ALA A 224 -36.26 0.77 3.81
C ALA A 224 -35.73 1.41 2.51
N SER A 225 -35.83 2.72 2.37
CA SER A 225 -35.26 3.46 1.24
C SER A 225 -33.72 3.41 1.29
N GLY A 226 -33.08 2.88 0.23
CA GLY A 226 -31.63 2.95 0.05
C GLY A 226 -30.92 1.60 0.01
N ALA A 227 -31.23 0.73 -0.95
CA ALA A 227 -30.37 -0.41 -1.24
C ALA A 227 -28.95 0.10 -1.57
N PRO A 228 -27.88 -0.46 -0.99
CA PRO A 228 -26.53 -0.01 -1.30
C PRO A 228 -26.20 -0.33 -2.77
N ALA A 229 -25.42 0.55 -3.41
CA ALA A 229 -24.75 0.26 -4.69
C ALA A 229 -24.07 -1.11 -4.60
N GLU A 230 -24.05 -1.86 -5.70
CA GLU A 230 -23.45 -3.20 -5.77
C GLU A 230 -22.05 -3.20 -5.15
N ARG A 231 -21.75 -4.21 -4.33
CA ARG A 231 -20.43 -4.40 -3.72
C ARG A 231 -19.95 -5.82 -3.96
N ARG A 232 -18.65 -5.99 -4.19
CA ARG A 232 -18.01 -7.30 -4.36
C ARG A 232 -16.81 -7.45 -3.46
N TRP A 233 -16.60 -8.66 -2.97
CA TRP A 233 -15.43 -8.98 -2.17
C TRP A 233 -14.21 -9.04 -3.07
N THR A 234 -13.12 -8.43 -2.63
CA THR A 234 -11.86 -8.40 -3.36
C THR A 234 -10.76 -8.88 -2.44
N LEU A 235 -10.14 -10.01 -2.77
CA LEU A 235 -8.95 -10.52 -2.11
C LEU A 235 -7.74 -9.83 -2.72
N LEU A 236 -6.95 -9.16 -1.88
CA LEU A 236 -5.64 -8.60 -2.20
C LEU A 236 -4.58 -9.55 -1.64
N LEU A 237 -3.51 -9.78 -2.38
CA LEU A 237 -2.37 -10.56 -1.90
C LEU A 237 -1.08 -10.12 -2.59
N SER A 238 0.01 -10.21 -1.85
CA SER A 238 1.35 -9.95 -2.36
C SER A 238 2.02 -11.27 -2.75
N THR A 239 2.90 -11.23 -3.74
CA THR A 239 3.67 -12.39 -4.19
C THR A 239 5.15 -12.05 -4.26
N ASN A 240 6.01 -12.92 -3.75
CA ASN A 240 7.46 -12.76 -3.86
C ASN A 240 8.10 -14.06 -4.38
N PRO A 241 8.83 -14.02 -5.50
CA PRO A 241 9.64 -15.14 -5.95
C PRO A 241 10.72 -15.49 -4.92
N VAL A 242 10.85 -16.77 -4.60
CA VAL A 242 11.83 -17.32 -3.66
C VAL A 242 12.65 -18.43 -4.31
N GLY A 243 13.75 -18.85 -3.68
CA GLY A 243 14.65 -19.88 -4.19
C GLY A 243 15.91 -19.33 -4.87
N GLU A 244 16.67 -20.22 -5.52
CA GLU A 244 17.97 -19.90 -6.14
C GLU A 244 17.83 -19.17 -7.49
N GLU A 245 16.85 -19.54 -8.31
CA GLU A 245 16.54 -18.92 -9.60
C GLU A 245 15.35 -17.96 -9.47
N GLN A 246 15.54 -16.87 -8.73
CA GLN A 246 14.47 -15.87 -8.53
C GLN A 246 14.14 -15.14 -9.82
N ASP A 247 12.85 -14.97 -10.09
CA ASP A 247 12.36 -14.10 -11.17
C ASP A 247 12.93 -12.68 -10.99
N PRO A 248 13.60 -12.11 -12.00
CA PRO A 248 14.15 -10.76 -11.93
C PRO A 248 13.08 -9.68 -11.71
N GLU A 249 11.78 -9.96 -11.92
CA GLU A 249 10.67 -9.06 -11.55
C GLU A 249 10.53 -8.84 -10.05
N GLY A 250 10.93 -9.82 -9.25
CA GLY A 250 10.81 -9.77 -7.80
C GLY A 250 9.37 -9.65 -7.32
N SER A 251 9.19 -8.90 -6.23
CA SER A 251 7.93 -8.85 -5.48
C SER A 251 6.85 -8.02 -6.20
N ALA A 252 5.59 -8.45 -6.07
CA ALA A 252 4.44 -7.84 -6.76
C ALA A 252 3.15 -7.90 -5.94
N MET A 253 2.15 -7.11 -6.34
CA MET A 253 0.82 -7.10 -5.72
C MET A 253 -0.26 -7.56 -6.71
N HIS A 254 -1.20 -8.36 -6.22
CA HIS A 254 -2.28 -8.94 -6.99
C HIS A 254 -3.64 -8.76 -6.31
N TYR A 255 -4.70 -8.91 -7.09
CA TYR A 255 -6.07 -8.97 -6.59
C TYR A 255 -6.92 -10.01 -7.32
N LEU A 256 -8.01 -10.39 -6.69
CA LEU A 256 -9.06 -11.25 -7.21
C LEU A 256 -10.42 -10.70 -6.76
N VAL A 257 -11.32 -10.45 -7.70
CA VAL A 257 -12.72 -10.12 -7.39
C VAL A 257 -13.51 -11.43 -7.24
N GLY A 258 -14.49 -11.43 -6.35
CA GLY A 258 -15.37 -12.57 -6.13
C GLY A 258 -16.33 -12.35 -4.97
N ASP A 259 -16.66 -13.44 -4.29
CA ASP A 259 -17.61 -13.47 -3.19
C ASP A 259 -17.04 -14.19 -1.97
N PHE A 260 -17.40 -13.70 -0.78
CA PHE A 260 -17.02 -14.29 0.49
C PHE A 260 -18.26 -14.51 1.37
N ASN A 261 -18.44 -15.74 1.83
CA ASN A 261 -19.59 -16.13 2.67
C ASN A 261 -19.25 -16.25 4.16
N GLY A 262 -18.13 -15.66 4.59
CA GLY A 262 -17.66 -15.76 5.98
C GLY A 262 -16.78 -16.97 6.26
N ARG A 263 -16.60 -17.88 5.29
CA ARG A 263 -15.76 -19.09 5.41
C ARG A 263 -14.93 -19.39 4.17
N ARG A 264 -15.49 -19.19 2.99
CA ARG A 264 -14.88 -19.48 1.69
C ARG A 264 -14.94 -18.25 0.80
N PHE A 265 -13.79 -17.88 0.24
CA PHE A 265 -13.71 -16.96 -0.89
C PHE A 265 -13.84 -17.74 -2.19
N THR A 266 -14.69 -17.27 -3.10
CA THR A 266 -14.87 -17.82 -4.44
C THR A 266 -14.53 -16.72 -5.43
N SER A 267 -13.48 -16.93 -6.23
CA SER A 267 -13.05 -15.93 -7.20
C SER A 267 -13.81 -16.05 -8.53
N ASP A 268 -14.07 -14.90 -9.15
CA ASP A 268 -14.57 -14.80 -10.53
C ASP A 268 -13.47 -15.10 -11.57
N ALA A 269 -12.19 -15.06 -11.17
CA ALA A 269 -11.04 -15.28 -12.04
C ALA A 269 -10.28 -16.56 -11.65
N THR A 270 -9.68 -17.20 -12.64
CA THR A 270 -8.82 -18.39 -12.46
C THR A 270 -7.34 -18.02 -12.32
N GLU A 271 -7.00 -16.74 -12.45
CA GLU A 271 -5.63 -16.23 -12.44
C GLU A 271 -5.54 -14.93 -11.66
N LEU A 272 -4.41 -14.75 -10.96
CA LEU A 272 -4.10 -13.52 -10.23
C LEU A 272 -4.08 -12.32 -11.19
N GLN A 273 -4.74 -11.23 -10.80
CA GLN A 273 -4.72 -9.99 -11.57
C GLN A 273 -3.71 -9.04 -10.97
N ARG A 274 -2.79 -8.51 -11.79
CA ARG A 274 -1.80 -7.53 -11.32
C ARG A 274 -2.51 -6.26 -10.83
N LEU A 275 -2.19 -5.83 -9.61
CA LEU A 275 -2.75 -4.63 -9.01
C LEU A 275 -2.00 -3.36 -9.44
N ASP A 276 -0.68 -3.45 -9.59
CA ASP A 276 0.19 -2.34 -9.98
C ASP A 276 1.16 -2.80 -11.08
N ALA A 277 1.21 -2.06 -12.19
CA ALA A 277 2.09 -2.36 -13.32
C ALA A 277 3.57 -2.06 -13.03
N GLY A 278 3.84 -1.28 -12.00
CA GLY A 278 5.16 -0.97 -11.52
C GLY A 278 5.83 -2.14 -10.81
N ARG A 279 7.13 -1.97 -10.53
CA ARG A 279 7.92 -2.92 -9.75
C ARG A 279 7.98 -2.59 -8.28
N ASP A 280 7.58 -1.39 -7.88
CA ASP A 280 7.77 -0.88 -6.52
C ASP A 280 6.41 -0.61 -5.84
N PHE A 281 5.59 -1.65 -5.73
CA PHE A 281 4.37 -1.67 -4.92
C PHE A 281 4.14 -3.08 -4.37
N TYR A 282 4.32 -3.24 -3.06
CA TYR A 282 4.24 -4.53 -2.37
C TYR A 282 3.53 -4.40 -1.00
N ALA A 283 3.10 -5.51 -0.42
CA ALA A 283 2.52 -5.57 0.93
C ALA A 283 1.36 -4.59 1.14
N GLY A 284 0.55 -4.37 0.10
CA GLY A 284 -0.56 -3.42 0.15
C GLY A 284 -1.70 -3.93 1.03
N VAL A 285 -2.02 -3.22 2.11
CA VAL A 285 -3.15 -3.54 3.00
C VAL A 285 -4.04 -2.33 3.22
N THR A 286 -5.30 -2.56 3.59
CA THR A 286 -6.30 -1.52 3.84
C THR A 286 -6.42 -1.13 5.31
N PHE A 287 -6.83 0.10 5.55
CA PHE A 287 -7.20 0.57 6.89
C PHE A 287 -8.47 -0.14 7.40
N ASP A 288 -8.43 -0.65 8.64
CA ASP A 288 -9.66 -0.87 9.40
C ASP A 288 -10.29 0.47 9.74
N SER A 289 -11.61 0.47 9.81
CA SER A 289 -12.39 1.57 10.36
C SER A 289 -12.21 2.93 9.67
N ALA A 290 -11.77 2.96 8.42
CA ALA A 290 -11.67 4.17 7.61
C ALA A 290 -13.02 4.94 7.56
N PRO A 291 -13.01 6.28 7.59
CA PRO A 291 -14.21 7.10 7.55
C PRO A 291 -15.11 6.80 6.35
N HIS A 292 -16.42 6.90 6.55
CA HIS A 292 -17.45 6.67 5.51
C HIS A 292 -17.41 5.27 4.86
N GLY A 293 -16.71 4.30 5.48
CA GLY A 293 -16.58 2.95 4.94
C GLY A 293 -15.73 2.90 3.66
N ALA A 294 -14.85 3.88 3.45
CA ALA A 294 -13.92 3.89 2.33
C ALA A 294 -12.88 2.76 2.45
N ALA A 295 -12.52 2.13 1.34
CA ALA A 295 -11.40 1.20 1.29
C ALA A 295 -10.13 1.98 0.94
N VAL A 296 -9.35 2.39 1.96
CA VAL A 296 -8.07 3.08 1.77
C VAL A 296 -6.94 2.10 1.96
N MET A 297 -6.03 1.99 1.00
CA MET A 297 -4.87 1.10 0.99
C MET A 297 -3.56 1.90 1.03
N ILE A 298 -2.55 1.37 1.72
CA ILE A 298 -1.15 1.79 1.60
C ILE A 298 -0.33 0.54 1.31
N GLY A 299 0.72 0.67 0.50
CA GLY A 299 1.69 -0.38 0.21
C GLY A 299 3.12 0.12 0.34
N TRP A 300 4.07 -0.80 0.51
CA TRP A 300 5.50 -0.52 0.50
C TRP A 300 5.98 -0.24 -0.93
N MET A 301 6.58 0.95 -1.14
CA MET A 301 7.17 1.34 -2.42
C MET A 301 8.62 0.88 -2.54
N SER A 302 8.80 -0.42 -2.71
CA SER A 302 10.08 -1.05 -3.00
C SER A 302 9.85 -2.43 -3.61
N ASN A 303 10.93 -3.16 -3.83
CA ASN A 303 10.91 -4.53 -4.30
C ASN A 303 11.95 -5.36 -3.56
N TRP A 304 11.56 -6.54 -3.04
CA TRP A 304 12.47 -7.42 -2.31
C TRP A 304 13.73 -7.79 -3.11
N ARG A 305 13.65 -7.79 -4.44
CA ARG A 305 14.78 -8.12 -5.32
C ARG A 305 16.00 -7.20 -5.15
N TYR A 306 15.79 -5.94 -4.79
CA TYR A 306 16.85 -4.93 -4.72
C TYR A 306 16.69 -3.94 -3.56
N ALA A 307 15.74 -4.16 -2.65
CA ALA A 307 15.43 -3.22 -1.58
C ALA A 307 16.65 -2.89 -0.70
N GLY A 308 17.54 -3.87 -0.46
CA GLY A 308 18.79 -3.68 0.28
C GLY A 308 19.84 -2.82 -0.44
N ASP A 309 19.77 -2.71 -1.76
CA ASP A 309 20.75 -2.00 -2.59
C ASP A 309 20.34 -0.54 -2.87
N VAL A 310 19.10 -0.16 -2.54
CA VAL A 310 18.60 1.19 -2.77
C VAL A 310 19.45 2.20 -1.97
N PRO A 311 20.03 3.23 -2.63
CA PRO A 311 21.05 4.11 -2.04
C PRO A 311 20.43 5.29 -1.27
N THR A 312 19.50 5.02 -0.35
CA THR A 312 18.89 6.03 0.52
C THR A 312 19.55 6.06 1.90
N ALA A 313 19.66 7.25 2.49
CA ALA A 313 20.16 7.45 3.84
C ALA A 313 19.56 8.75 4.44
N PRO A 314 19.35 8.84 5.77
CA PRO A 314 19.55 7.79 6.78
C PRO A 314 18.40 6.78 6.86
N TRP A 315 17.48 6.79 5.89
CA TRP A 315 16.27 5.96 5.84
C TRP A 315 16.34 4.99 4.65
N ARG A 316 15.58 3.89 4.72
CA ARG A 316 15.38 2.97 3.59
C ARG A 316 13.98 2.39 3.61
N GLY A 317 13.33 2.39 2.45
CA GLY A 317 11.92 2.04 2.31
C GLY A 317 10.98 3.23 2.47
N ALA A 318 9.88 3.22 1.73
CA ALA A 318 8.86 4.25 1.76
C ALA A 318 7.47 3.62 1.55
N MET A 319 6.42 4.32 1.96
CA MET A 319 5.04 3.95 1.66
C MET A 319 4.56 4.65 0.39
N SER A 320 3.60 4.05 -0.31
CA SER A 320 2.89 4.65 -1.44
C SER A 320 2.00 5.81 -1.02
N LEU A 321 1.49 6.58 -2.01
CA LEU A 321 0.32 7.40 -1.74
C LEU A 321 -0.82 6.48 -1.28
N PRO A 322 -1.60 6.88 -0.26
CA PRO A 322 -2.80 6.16 0.10
C PRO A 322 -3.77 6.13 -1.08
N ARG A 323 -4.32 4.94 -1.38
CA ARG A 323 -5.18 4.69 -2.53
C ARG A 323 -6.59 4.33 -2.08
N VAL A 324 -7.59 5.05 -2.57
CA VAL A 324 -9.01 4.73 -2.40
C VAL A 324 -9.42 3.72 -3.47
N LEU A 325 -9.89 2.56 -3.03
CA LEU A 325 -10.24 1.42 -3.87
C LEU A 325 -11.73 1.38 -4.20
N SER A 326 -12.03 1.01 -5.44
CA SER A 326 -13.38 0.73 -5.94
C SER A 326 -13.29 -0.24 -7.13
N LEU A 327 -14.43 -0.68 -7.65
CA LEU A 327 -14.51 -1.53 -8.84
C LEU A 327 -15.24 -0.80 -9.95
N ARG A 328 -14.86 -1.02 -11.20
CA ARG A 328 -15.57 -0.52 -12.38
C ARG A 328 -15.92 -1.67 -13.32
N ASP A 329 -17.15 -1.70 -13.80
CA ASP A 329 -17.58 -2.71 -14.76
C ASP A 329 -17.03 -2.41 -16.16
N ARG A 330 -16.34 -3.39 -16.74
CA ARG A 330 -15.82 -3.37 -18.12
C ARG A 330 -16.53 -4.39 -19.02
N GLY A 331 -17.72 -4.82 -18.63
CA GLY A 331 -18.59 -5.77 -19.33
C GLY A 331 -18.14 -7.22 -19.23
N ARG A 332 -16.84 -7.50 -19.39
CA ARG A 332 -16.27 -8.85 -19.27
C ARG A 332 -15.81 -9.21 -17.85
N ARG A 333 -15.42 -8.20 -17.07
CA ARG A 333 -14.93 -8.34 -15.70
C ARG A 333 -15.05 -7.00 -14.96
N LEU A 334 -15.16 -7.08 -13.64
CA LEU A 334 -14.93 -5.93 -12.77
C LEU A 334 -13.42 -5.68 -12.67
N ALA A 335 -13.01 -4.43 -12.94
CA ALA A 335 -11.63 -3.99 -12.82
C ALA A 335 -11.45 -3.16 -11.54
N LEU A 336 -10.34 -3.37 -10.83
CA LEU A 336 -9.98 -2.57 -9.67
C LEU A 336 -9.59 -1.14 -10.09
N VAL A 337 -10.14 -0.15 -9.42
CA VAL A 337 -9.83 1.27 -9.56
C VAL A 337 -9.13 1.76 -8.30
N GLN A 338 -8.04 2.48 -8.47
CA GLN A 338 -7.18 3.00 -7.40
C GLN A 338 -7.00 4.51 -7.55
N ARG A 339 -7.73 5.31 -6.79
CA ARG A 339 -7.55 6.78 -6.79
C ARG A 339 -6.60 7.21 -5.69
N PRO A 340 -5.67 8.14 -5.93
CA PRO A 340 -4.88 8.69 -4.83
C PRO A 340 -5.78 9.44 -3.85
N ALA A 341 -5.34 9.53 -2.60
CA ALA A 341 -6.05 10.26 -1.56
C ALA A 341 -6.33 11.72 -1.96
N ALA A 342 -7.43 12.28 -1.41
CA ALA A 342 -7.98 13.56 -1.84
C ALA A 342 -7.01 14.74 -1.77
N PHE A 343 -5.97 14.68 -0.93
CA PHE A 343 -4.96 15.74 -0.85
C PHE A 343 -4.20 15.93 -2.17
N VAL A 344 -4.03 14.88 -2.97
CA VAL A 344 -3.32 14.94 -4.27
C VAL A 344 -4.12 15.78 -5.26
N GLU A 345 -5.42 15.49 -5.35
CA GLU A 345 -6.38 16.25 -6.15
C GLU A 345 -6.49 17.70 -5.66
N ALA A 346 -6.56 17.91 -4.35
CA ALA A 346 -6.62 19.24 -3.75
C ALA A 346 -5.38 20.09 -4.03
N ALA A 347 -4.19 19.48 -4.13
CA ALA A 347 -2.95 20.17 -4.47
C ALA A 347 -2.89 20.61 -5.95
N LEU A 348 -3.58 19.90 -6.84
CA LEU A 348 -3.66 20.25 -8.27
C LEU A 348 -4.85 21.17 -8.61
N SER A 349 -5.97 21.07 -7.88
CA SER A 349 -7.22 21.77 -8.19
C SER A 349 -7.12 23.29 -8.39
N PRO A 350 -6.28 24.05 -7.65
CA PRO A 350 -6.14 25.49 -7.85
C PRO A 350 -5.44 25.88 -9.17
N ARG A 351 -4.89 24.91 -9.91
CA ARG A 351 -4.05 25.16 -11.08
C ARG A 351 -4.87 25.00 -12.36
N PRO A 352 -4.87 26.00 -13.25
CA PRO A 352 -5.58 25.89 -14.51
C PRO A 352 -4.93 24.81 -15.39
N LEU A 353 -5.77 24.04 -16.09
CA LEU A 353 -5.34 23.21 -17.20
C LEU A 353 -4.96 24.12 -18.38
N CYS A 354 -3.68 24.14 -18.72
CA CYS A 354 -3.15 24.90 -19.84
C CYS A 354 -3.11 24.02 -21.09
N SER A 355 -3.71 24.49 -22.19
CA SER A 355 -3.57 23.84 -23.49
C SER A 355 -2.18 24.09 -24.04
N VAL A 356 -1.39 23.04 -24.25
CA VAL A 356 -0.01 23.12 -24.74
C VAL A 356 0.18 22.31 -26.00
N ALA A 357 0.97 22.85 -26.94
CA ALA A 357 1.44 22.11 -28.10
C ALA A 357 2.65 21.24 -27.72
N THR A 358 2.67 20.02 -28.23
CA THR A 358 3.67 18.97 -27.93
C THR A 358 4.60 18.68 -29.12
N ALA A 359 4.36 19.33 -30.26
CA ALA A 359 5.24 19.25 -31.42
C ALA A 359 6.66 19.73 -31.04
N GLY A 360 7.64 18.83 -31.12
CA GLY A 360 9.02 19.10 -30.71
C GLY A 360 9.32 18.85 -29.21
N GLY A 361 8.34 18.37 -28.43
CA GLY A 361 8.50 18.03 -27.02
C GLY A 361 8.21 19.20 -26.08
N HIS A 362 7.06 19.15 -25.40
CA HIS A 362 6.72 20.14 -24.39
C HIS A 362 7.50 19.87 -23.10
N ARG A 363 8.21 20.89 -22.59
CA ARG A 363 9.02 20.79 -21.37
C ARG A 363 8.19 21.16 -20.15
N VAL A 364 8.07 20.23 -19.20
CA VAL A 364 7.40 20.43 -17.92
C VAL A 364 8.47 20.54 -16.83
N PRO A 365 8.64 21.73 -16.19
CA PRO A 365 9.55 21.87 -15.07
C PRO A 365 8.97 21.19 -13.83
N LEU A 366 9.80 20.40 -13.14
CA LEU A 366 9.47 19.67 -11.92
C LEU A 366 10.47 20.04 -10.82
N SER A 367 10.01 20.27 -9.60
CA SER A 367 10.87 20.58 -8.45
C SER A 367 11.57 19.38 -7.84
N GLY A 368 11.23 18.17 -8.30
CA GLY A 368 11.58 16.90 -7.64
C GLY A 368 10.51 16.43 -6.64
N HIS A 369 9.55 17.30 -6.30
CA HIS A 369 8.40 16.98 -5.43
C HIS A 369 7.12 17.54 -6.07
N SER A 370 6.74 16.99 -7.22
CA SER A 370 5.75 17.57 -8.13
C SER A 370 4.61 16.63 -8.43
N LEU A 371 3.44 17.22 -8.64
CA LEU A 371 2.28 16.59 -9.23
C LEU A 371 2.10 17.13 -10.65
N LEU A 372 1.70 16.25 -11.58
CA LEU A 372 1.44 16.58 -12.97
C LEU A 372 0.16 15.88 -13.42
N ARG A 373 -0.78 16.63 -13.97
CA ARG A 373 -1.94 16.13 -14.71
C ARG A 373 -1.77 16.40 -16.20
N VAL A 374 -2.05 15.39 -17.02
CA VAL A 374 -2.16 15.50 -18.48
C VAL A 374 -3.49 14.92 -18.92
N ASP A 375 -4.30 15.74 -19.58
CA ASP A 375 -5.54 15.33 -20.23
C ASP A 375 -5.38 15.49 -21.75
N ALA A 376 -5.64 14.41 -22.49
CA ALA A 376 -5.42 14.35 -23.92
C ALA A 376 -6.61 13.72 -24.65
N ASP A 377 -7.02 14.32 -25.77
CA ASP A 377 -7.95 13.70 -26.72
C ASP A 377 -7.15 12.82 -27.67
N THR A 378 -7.34 11.51 -27.55
CA THR A 378 -6.56 10.51 -28.28
C THR A 378 -6.74 10.58 -29.80
N ALA A 379 -7.87 11.09 -30.30
CA ALA A 379 -8.07 11.28 -31.73
C ALA A 379 -7.13 12.37 -32.27
N ALA A 380 -6.92 13.42 -31.48
CA ALA A 380 -6.07 14.55 -31.82
C ALA A 380 -4.58 14.30 -31.54
N THR A 381 -4.26 13.54 -30.49
CA THR A 381 -2.87 13.37 -30.00
C THR A 381 -2.23 12.05 -30.40
N GLY A 382 -3.02 10.99 -30.61
CA GLY A 382 -2.48 9.63 -30.68
C GLY A 382 -1.75 9.25 -29.39
N ASP A 383 -0.69 8.46 -29.51
CA ASP A 383 0.13 8.00 -28.39
C ASP A 383 0.76 9.17 -27.62
N ILE A 384 0.99 8.95 -26.33
CA ILE A 384 1.48 9.96 -25.40
C ILE A 384 2.71 9.40 -24.71
N GLU A 385 3.80 10.17 -24.65
CA GLU A 385 5.03 9.78 -23.95
C GLU A 385 5.48 10.91 -23.03
N LEU A 386 5.81 10.56 -21.78
CA LEU A 386 6.45 11.42 -20.81
C LEU A 386 7.82 10.84 -20.40
N ARG A 387 8.89 11.61 -20.60
CA ARG A 387 10.28 11.20 -20.29
C ARG A 387 10.86 12.02 -19.13
N LEU A 388 11.50 11.35 -18.17
CA LEU A 388 12.02 11.95 -16.93
C LEU A 388 13.43 11.43 -16.57
N PRO A 389 14.43 12.28 -16.27
CA PRO A 389 14.57 13.63 -16.78
C PRO A 389 14.90 13.58 -18.27
N ALA A 390 14.43 14.56 -19.04
CA ALA A 390 14.77 14.70 -20.45
C ALA A 390 15.78 15.85 -20.63
N GLU A 391 17.04 15.55 -20.33
CA GLU A 391 18.17 16.43 -20.66
C GLU A 391 18.67 16.13 -22.09
N PRO A 392 19.10 17.13 -22.88
CA PRO A 392 19.50 16.94 -24.28
C PRO A 392 20.60 15.89 -24.51
N ALA A 393 21.44 15.64 -23.50
CA ALA A 393 22.62 14.77 -23.60
C ALA A 393 22.56 13.53 -22.69
N ALA A 394 21.48 13.31 -21.93
CA ALA A 394 21.36 12.17 -21.02
C ALA A 394 20.13 11.31 -21.38
N PRO A 395 20.25 9.97 -21.34
CA PRO A 395 19.10 9.10 -21.49
C PRO A 395 18.10 9.34 -20.36
N ALA A 396 16.80 9.24 -20.67
CA ALA A 396 15.76 9.36 -19.65
C ALA A 396 15.86 8.20 -18.65
N VAL A 397 15.78 8.52 -17.37
CA VAL A 397 15.81 7.53 -16.29
C VAL A 397 14.48 6.77 -16.23
N ALA A 398 13.36 7.47 -16.44
CA ALA A 398 12.03 6.93 -16.53
C ALA A 398 11.32 7.35 -17.84
N THR A 399 10.52 6.45 -18.41
CA THR A 399 9.61 6.73 -19.53
C THR A 399 8.25 6.17 -19.20
N ILE A 400 7.21 7.00 -19.30
CA ILE A 400 5.80 6.62 -19.23
C ILE A 400 5.25 6.78 -20.64
N ALA A 401 4.71 5.70 -21.22
CA ALA A 401 4.13 5.73 -22.55
C ALA A 401 2.72 5.14 -22.53
N VAL A 402 1.77 5.84 -23.13
CA VAL A 402 0.42 5.36 -23.40
C VAL A 402 0.31 5.15 -24.91
N ASP A 403 0.28 3.89 -25.32
CA ASP A 403 0.00 3.50 -26.70
C ASP A 403 -1.52 3.34 -26.85
N VAL A 404 -2.13 4.25 -27.59
CA VAL A 404 -3.58 4.30 -27.77
C VAL A 404 -4.05 3.17 -28.68
N ALA A 405 -3.26 2.83 -29.69
CA ALA A 405 -3.63 1.81 -30.67
C ALA A 405 -3.56 0.39 -30.07
N ALA A 406 -2.49 0.09 -29.34
CA ALA A 406 -2.31 -1.14 -28.61
C ALA A 406 -3.17 -1.21 -27.34
N GLY A 407 -3.55 -0.05 -26.79
CA GLY A 407 -4.28 0.03 -25.52
C GLY A 407 -3.38 -0.42 -24.37
N THR A 408 -2.22 0.20 -24.21
CA THR A 408 -1.25 -0.19 -23.18
C THR A 408 -0.59 0.99 -22.50
N LEU A 409 -0.33 0.85 -21.20
CA LEU A 409 0.55 1.70 -20.40
C LEU A 409 1.89 1.00 -20.24
N THR A 410 2.97 1.66 -20.63
CA THR A 410 4.34 1.20 -20.41
C THR A 410 5.04 2.13 -19.45
N LEU A 411 5.59 1.57 -18.37
CA LEU A 411 6.56 2.25 -17.52
C LEU A 411 7.91 1.58 -17.72
N ARG A 412 8.95 2.38 -17.96
CA ARG A 412 10.32 1.91 -18.12
C ARG A 412 11.24 2.69 -17.19
N ARG A 413 12.10 1.97 -16.46
CA ARG A 413 13.21 2.51 -15.67
C ARG A 413 14.53 2.01 -16.28
N SER A 414 15.40 2.91 -16.74
CA SER A 414 16.62 2.53 -17.46
C SER A 414 17.74 3.57 -17.35
N GLY A 415 18.95 3.22 -17.82
CA GLY A 415 20.08 4.14 -17.93
C GLY A 415 21.21 3.83 -16.95
N PRO A 416 22.37 4.50 -17.08
CA PRO A 416 23.60 4.12 -16.36
C PRO A 416 23.48 4.22 -14.83
N THR A 417 22.77 5.22 -14.31
CA THR A 417 22.56 5.38 -12.86
C THR A 417 21.63 4.32 -12.28
N VAL A 418 20.69 3.81 -13.09
CA VAL A 418 19.79 2.71 -12.74
C VAL A 418 20.56 1.39 -12.70
N SER A 419 21.32 1.08 -13.75
CA SER A 419 22.10 -0.16 -13.83
C SER A 419 23.23 -0.25 -12.79
N ALA A 420 23.62 0.87 -12.19
CA ALA A 420 24.61 0.90 -11.11
C ALA A 420 24.06 0.49 -9.74
N ILE A 421 22.73 0.43 -9.56
CA ILE A 421 22.09 0.06 -8.28
C ILE A 421 22.03 -1.46 -8.13
N HIS A 422 21.42 -2.14 -9.10
CA HIS A 422 21.31 -3.61 -9.11
C HIS A 422 21.11 -4.09 -10.56
N PRO A 423 21.62 -5.27 -10.97
CA PRO A 423 21.48 -5.78 -12.35
C PRO A 423 20.03 -5.85 -12.84
N ASP A 424 19.09 -6.22 -11.96
CA ASP A 424 17.65 -6.30 -12.26
C ASP A 424 16.89 -4.99 -11.97
N PHE A 425 17.59 -3.90 -11.65
CA PHE A 425 16.95 -2.62 -11.32
C PHE A 425 16.38 -1.94 -12.57
N ALA A 426 17.01 -2.11 -13.73
CA ALA A 426 16.49 -1.63 -14.99
C ALA A 426 15.37 -2.56 -15.48
N TRP A 427 14.22 -2.00 -15.85
CA TRP A 427 13.05 -2.79 -16.22
C TRP A 427 12.10 -2.04 -17.16
N THR A 428 11.24 -2.80 -17.84
CA THR A 428 10.07 -2.30 -18.58
C THR A 428 8.88 -3.21 -18.30
N SER A 429 7.74 -2.63 -17.95
CA SER A 429 6.47 -3.34 -17.70
C SER A 429 5.39 -2.66 -18.51
N THR A 430 4.48 -3.48 -19.00
CA THR A 430 3.39 -3.06 -19.86
C THR A 430 2.10 -3.64 -19.29
N LEU A 431 1.09 -2.79 -19.08
CA LEU A 431 -0.24 -3.20 -18.64
C LEU A 431 -1.27 -2.79 -19.68
N SER A 432 -2.24 -3.67 -19.92
CA SER A 432 -3.36 -3.37 -20.82
C SER A 432 -4.24 -2.27 -20.23
N LEU A 433 -4.48 -1.24 -21.03
CA LEU A 433 -5.44 -0.19 -20.76
C LEU A 433 -6.76 -0.47 -21.48
N PRO A 434 -7.90 -0.06 -20.90
CA PRO A 434 -9.14 0.00 -21.64
C PRO A 434 -9.01 1.02 -22.77
N ARG A 435 -9.66 0.74 -23.92
CA ARG A 435 -9.79 1.74 -24.98
C ARG A 435 -10.59 2.92 -24.48
N THR A 436 -10.08 4.11 -24.72
CA THR A 436 -10.67 5.37 -24.29
C THR A 436 -10.41 6.44 -25.34
N ASP A 437 -11.38 7.33 -25.54
CA ASP A 437 -11.23 8.47 -26.44
C ASP A 437 -10.38 9.58 -25.80
N ARG A 438 -10.20 9.53 -24.47
CA ARG A 438 -9.37 10.47 -23.72
C ARG A 438 -8.40 9.74 -22.82
N VAL A 439 -7.16 10.23 -22.75
CA VAL A 439 -6.18 9.79 -21.77
C VAL A 439 -6.08 10.84 -20.67
N ARG A 440 -6.31 10.43 -19.43
CA ARG A 440 -6.11 11.22 -18.22
C ARG A 440 -5.01 10.58 -17.40
N LEU A 441 -3.89 11.28 -17.33
CA LEU A 441 -2.68 10.86 -16.64
C LEU A 441 -2.46 11.76 -15.42
N LEU A 442 -2.31 11.16 -14.26
CA LEU A 442 -1.84 11.82 -13.05
C LEU A 442 -0.50 11.20 -12.65
N VAL A 443 0.54 12.02 -12.61
CA VAL A 443 1.89 11.65 -12.21
C VAL A 443 2.23 12.32 -10.88
N SER A 444 2.65 11.52 -9.91
CA SER A 444 3.19 11.93 -8.63
C SER A 444 4.69 11.64 -8.63
N LEU A 445 5.52 12.67 -8.48
CA LEU A 445 6.95 12.55 -8.28
C LEU A 445 7.31 13.14 -6.91
N ASP A 446 7.87 12.33 -6.02
CA ASP A 446 8.24 12.74 -4.68
C ASP A 446 9.62 12.22 -4.28
N GLY A 447 10.65 13.04 -4.52
CA GLY A 447 12.02 12.59 -4.45
C GLY A 447 12.24 11.43 -5.44
N PRO A 448 12.59 10.22 -4.97
CA PRO A 448 12.74 9.07 -5.84
C PRO A 448 11.44 8.35 -6.16
N LEU A 449 10.29 8.72 -5.59
CA LEU A 449 9.06 7.94 -5.75
C LEU A 449 8.24 8.48 -6.91
N LEU A 450 8.00 7.63 -7.90
CA LEU A 450 7.14 7.92 -9.05
C LEU A 450 5.91 7.03 -8.99
N GLU A 451 4.72 7.63 -8.94
CA GLU A 451 3.46 6.93 -9.10
C GLU A 451 2.67 7.53 -10.25
N VAL A 452 2.04 6.68 -11.05
CA VAL A 452 1.32 7.05 -12.26
C VAL A 452 -0.07 6.44 -12.20
N PHE A 453 -1.11 7.28 -12.33
CA PHE A 453 -2.51 6.87 -12.37
C PHE A 453 -3.09 7.24 -13.74
N VAL A 454 -3.71 6.28 -14.41
CA VAL A 454 -4.31 6.45 -15.73
C VAL A 454 -5.82 6.17 -15.65
N GLU A 455 -6.63 6.97 -16.35
CA GLU A 455 -8.10 6.85 -16.38
C GLU A 455 -8.77 6.81 -15.00
N ASP A 456 -8.45 7.80 -14.16
CA ASP A 456 -8.89 7.87 -12.77
C ASP A 456 -8.46 6.67 -11.92
N GLY A 457 -7.34 6.02 -12.27
CA GLY A 457 -6.75 4.95 -11.47
C GLY A 457 -7.15 3.54 -11.88
N GLU A 458 -7.71 3.33 -13.07
CA GLU A 458 -7.94 1.99 -13.62
C GLU A 458 -6.64 1.25 -13.95
N ALA A 459 -5.58 1.99 -14.22
CA ALA A 459 -4.23 1.47 -14.30
C ALA A 459 -3.32 2.34 -13.46
N VAL A 460 -2.47 1.68 -12.68
CA VAL A 460 -1.49 2.32 -11.82
C VAL A 460 -0.12 1.69 -12.02
N ALA A 461 0.92 2.50 -11.96
CA ALA A 461 2.30 2.04 -11.98
C ALA A 461 3.15 2.81 -10.95
N SER A 462 3.86 2.10 -10.10
CA SER A 462 4.76 2.65 -9.07
C SER A 462 6.20 2.22 -9.24
N ALA A 463 7.11 3.18 -9.13
CA ALA A 463 8.54 2.97 -9.33
C ALA A 463 9.41 3.86 -8.44
N PHE A 464 10.51 3.30 -7.96
CA PHE A 464 11.63 4.06 -7.41
C PHE A 464 12.53 4.54 -8.56
N ILE A 465 12.59 5.84 -8.80
CA ILE A 465 13.40 6.50 -9.82
C ILE A 465 14.55 7.23 -9.12
N PRO A 466 15.82 6.80 -9.27
CA PRO A 466 16.96 7.35 -8.52
C PRO A 466 17.40 8.71 -9.08
N LEU A 467 16.55 9.72 -8.94
CA LEU A 467 16.85 11.10 -9.30
C LEU A 467 17.63 11.77 -8.16
N GLY A 468 18.67 12.53 -8.52
CA GLY A 468 19.38 13.38 -7.57
C GLY A 468 18.54 14.59 -7.13
N PRO A 469 19.07 15.47 -6.27
CA PRO A 469 18.35 16.65 -5.81
C PRO A 469 18.28 17.71 -6.93
N GLY A 470 17.30 18.60 -6.82
CA GLY A 470 17.17 19.78 -7.67
C GLY A 470 16.01 19.67 -8.66
N PRO A 471 15.76 20.74 -9.43
CA PRO A 471 14.69 20.71 -10.41
C PRO A 471 15.04 19.74 -11.54
N HIS A 472 14.04 19.01 -12.00
CA HIS A 472 14.10 18.17 -13.18
C HIS A 472 13.23 18.75 -14.28
N THR A 473 13.42 18.30 -15.51
CA THR A 473 12.49 18.58 -16.60
C THR A 473 11.95 17.27 -17.14
N ALA A 474 10.63 17.14 -17.21
CA ALA A 474 10.00 16.11 -18.02
C ALA A 474 9.72 16.64 -19.43
N VAL A 475 9.78 15.77 -20.43
CA VAL A 475 9.37 16.10 -21.80
C VAL A 475 8.16 15.27 -22.17
N LEU A 476 7.09 15.96 -22.56
CA LEU A 476 5.82 15.41 -23.02
C LEU A 476 5.75 15.50 -24.55
N THR A 477 5.56 14.37 -25.20
CA THR A 477 5.39 14.24 -26.65
C THR A 477 4.10 13.50 -26.96
N THR A 478 3.56 13.76 -28.15
CA THR A 478 2.41 13.04 -28.68
C THR A 478 2.68 12.62 -30.11
N ALA A 479 2.11 11.50 -30.54
CA ALA A 479 2.30 10.97 -31.90
C ALA A 479 1.74 11.90 -33.00
N ARG A 480 0.73 12.70 -32.65
CA ARG A 480 0.06 13.67 -33.52
C ARG A 480 0.14 15.07 -32.89
N GLY A 481 0.02 16.11 -33.73
CA GLY A 481 0.19 17.51 -33.32
C GLY A 481 -0.97 18.13 -32.53
N GLY A 482 -1.93 17.34 -32.05
CA GLY A 482 -3.01 17.83 -31.17
C GLY A 482 -2.47 18.38 -29.86
N ALA A 483 -3.14 19.42 -29.34
CA ALA A 483 -2.79 19.98 -28.05
C ALA A 483 -3.23 19.06 -26.90
N VAL A 484 -2.52 19.13 -25.79
CA VAL A 484 -2.82 18.45 -24.52
C VAL A 484 -3.09 19.48 -23.44
N SER A 485 -3.95 19.17 -22.49
CA SER A 485 -4.21 19.98 -21.31
C SER A 485 -3.31 19.54 -20.16
N VAL A 486 -2.50 20.46 -19.65
CA VAL A 486 -1.49 20.17 -18.63
C VAL A 486 -1.68 21.07 -17.42
N ALA A 487 -1.63 20.49 -16.23
CA ALA A 487 -1.51 21.21 -14.96
C ALA A 487 -0.39 20.57 -14.14
N HIS A 488 0.52 21.37 -13.57
CA HIS A 488 1.64 20.84 -12.80
C HIS A 488 2.09 21.78 -11.67
N GLY A 489 2.89 21.25 -10.77
CA GLY A 489 3.63 22.02 -9.75
C GLY A 489 3.82 21.21 -8.49
N ASP A 490 4.25 21.86 -7.41
CA ASP A 490 4.65 21.16 -6.19
C ASP A 490 3.50 20.38 -5.53
N GLY A 491 3.83 19.21 -5.01
CA GLY A 491 2.96 18.44 -4.11
C GLY A 491 2.82 19.11 -2.74
N PRO A 492 1.97 18.58 -1.87
CA PRO A 492 1.82 19.12 -0.52
C PRO A 492 3.13 18.95 0.26
N SER A 493 3.42 19.91 1.13
CA SER A 493 4.57 19.81 2.04
C SER A 493 4.14 19.09 3.31
N SER A 494 4.69 17.90 3.61
CA SER A 494 4.72 17.43 5.00
C SER A 494 5.96 17.99 5.69
N ALA A 495 5.81 18.48 6.92
CA ALA A 495 6.93 18.59 7.84
C ALA A 495 6.85 17.33 8.70
N THR A 496 7.65 16.30 8.39
CA THR A 496 7.83 15.17 9.30
C THR A 496 8.57 15.70 10.53
N ALA A 497 7.87 15.83 11.64
CA ALA A 497 8.50 16.15 12.93
C ALA A 497 9.19 14.87 13.44
N ALA A 498 10.49 14.93 13.70
CA ALA A 498 11.20 13.85 14.36
C ALA A 498 10.69 13.70 15.81
N PRO A 499 10.60 12.48 16.35
CA PRO A 499 10.25 12.29 17.75
C PRO A 499 11.29 12.97 18.65
N THR A 500 10.82 13.70 19.67
CA THR A 500 11.66 14.18 20.75
C THR A 500 12.16 12.98 21.55
N GLU A 501 13.48 12.76 21.59
CA GLU A 501 14.09 11.72 22.44
C GLU A 501 13.78 12.02 23.91
N GLY A 502 12.80 11.31 24.48
CA GLY A 502 12.58 11.25 25.91
C GLY A 502 13.66 10.38 26.54
N ALA A 503 14.44 10.97 27.45
CA ALA A 503 15.45 10.25 28.23
C ALA A 503 14.83 9.01 28.91
N ALA A 504 15.39 7.84 28.62
CA ALA A 504 15.10 6.62 29.34
C ALA A 504 15.48 6.83 30.82
N THR A 505 14.49 6.94 31.69
CA THR A 505 14.70 6.83 33.13
C THR A 505 14.70 5.35 33.51
N ASP A 506 15.87 4.88 33.91
CA ASP A 506 16.15 3.58 34.48
C ASP A 506 15.37 3.37 35.81
N PRO A 507 14.58 2.29 35.99
CA PRO A 507 13.83 2.07 37.22
C PRO A 507 14.70 1.30 38.21
N ALA A 508 15.66 1.98 38.85
CA ALA A 508 16.39 1.42 39.99
C ALA A 508 16.73 2.52 41.00
N GLY A 509 15.87 2.66 42.01
CA GLY A 509 16.10 3.58 43.13
C GLY A 509 14.96 3.57 44.13
N ALA A 510 14.96 2.56 45.02
CA ALA A 510 14.10 2.54 46.19
C ALA A 510 14.44 3.73 47.12
N PRO A 511 13.45 4.44 47.69
CA PRO A 511 13.72 5.49 48.65
C PRO A 511 13.84 4.88 50.07
N THR A 512 14.98 5.09 50.71
CA THR A 512 15.07 5.07 52.18
C THR A 512 14.84 6.50 52.69
N LEU A 513 13.77 6.69 53.47
CA LEU A 513 13.57 7.82 54.39
C LEU A 513 14.39 7.58 55.67
N PRO A 514 14.67 8.60 56.51
CA PRO A 514 14.61 10.05 56.31
C PRO A 514 16.00 10.72 56.15
#